data_AF-A0A108UAF3-F1
#
_entry.id   AF-A0A108UAF3-F1
#
_cell.length_a   1.000
_cell.length_b   1.000
_cell.length_c   1.000
_cell.angle_alpha   90.00
_cell.angle_beta   90.00
_cell.angle_gamma   90.00
#
_symmetry.space_group_name_H-M   'P 1'
#
loop_
_entity.id
_entity.type
_entity.pdbx_description
1 polymer ?
#
loop_
_entity_poly.entity_id
_entity_poly.type
_entity_poly.pdbx_seq_one_letter_code
_entity_poly.pdbx_strand_id
1 'polypeptide(L)'
;MDESAPGRARMTTRSGDPIDSKAAGDPAELRRLSGAVCGLNRTIQVVRRGGNQGVRIEFAVYRFQVDRLRLAFYVPRWLDDSAGPLLSERDRVELIAQRYTGRRPDADGIGDDGVVLALDNRQNARRYVCHSIFRWLALVDIAPVGYTPRMLREALYWTVGMSVAALLVGAAIIGLDAALSSGQPSWPWLLDEGLRVIALVDAVIWVPVAVLQLRWRLGWPTRRQRYTDQVYAAMGFGSALRPVAGVVEL
;
A
#
# COMPACT_ATOMS: atom_id res chain seq x y z
N MET A 1 34.66 -56.99 19.72
CA MET A 1 34.23 -57.34 18.35
C MET A 1 33.01 -56.49 18.09
N ASP A 2 33.11 -55.21 17.78
CA ASP A 2 33.95 -54.52 16.78
C ASP A 2 33.81 -55.12 15.37
N GLU A 3 33.15 -54.32 14.52
CA GLU A 3 33.04 -54.29 13.06
C GLU A 3 31.58 -53.97 12.68
N SER A 4 31.25 -53.13 11.71
CA SER A 4 31.94 -52.13 10.90
C SER A 4 30.83 -51.56 10.02
N ALA A 5 30.73 -50.24 9.88
CA ALA A 5 29.84 -49.65 8.87
C ALA A 5 30.41 -49.83 7.46
N PRO A 6 29.53 -49.94 6.45
CA PRO A 6 29.75 -49.26 5.18
C PRO A 6 28.44 -48.55 4.75
N GLY A 7 28.39 -47.50 3.96
CA GLY A 7 29.36 -46.66 3.29
C GLY A 7 28.54 -45.53 2.66
N ARG A 8 29.13 -44.34 2.56
CA ARG A 8 28.52 -43.17 1.91
C ARG A 8 28.25 -43.46 0.43
N ALA A 9 27.02 -43.20 -0.03
CA ALA A 9 26.76 -42.83 -1.42
C ALA A 9 26.32 -41.36 -1.46
N ARG A 10 27.26 -40.51 -1.88
CA ARG A 10 27.07 -39.09 -2.19
C ARG A 10 26.66 -39.02 -3.66
N MET A 11 25.43 -38.60 -3.96
CA MET A 11 25.02 -38.32 -5.33
C MET A 11 24.80 -36.80 -5.47
N THR A 12 25.77 -36.14 -6.10
CA THR A 12 25.68 -34.76 -6.59
C THR A 12 25.92 -34.78 -8.09
N THR A 13 24.96 -34.30 -8.87
CA THR A 13 25.03 -33.43 -10.06
C THR A 13 23.69 -33.59 -10.81
N ARG A 14 22.80 -32.58 -10.88
CA ARG A 14 22.82 -31.25 -11.53
C ARG A 14 22.32 -31.31 -12.98
N SER A 15 21.32 -30.46 -13.23
CA SER A 15 20.97 -29.79 -14.50
C SER A 15 19.96 -30.46 -15.43
N GLY A 16 18.86 -29.73 -15.72
CA GLY A 16 18.05 -29.90 -16.92
C GLY A 16 16.54 -29.77 -16.67
N ASP A 17 16.05 -28.52 -16.64
CA ASP A 17 14.69 -27.97 -16.85
C ASP A 17 13.46 -28.88 -17.11
N PRO A 18 12.22 -28.41 -16.83
CA PRO A 18 11.81 -27.02 -16.61
C PRO A 18 11.17 -26.77 -15.24
N ILE A 19 11.24 -25.51 -14.78
CA ILE A 19 10.40 -24.99 -13.70
C ILE A 19 8.96 -25.00 -14.22
N ASP A 20 8.30 -26.12 -14.01
CA ASP A 20 6.88 -26.26 -14.32
C ASP A 20 6.11 -25.30 -13.43
N SER A 21 5.40 -24.42 -14.13
CA SER A 21 4.59 -23.36 -13.60
C SER A 21 3.34 -23.95 -12.95
N LYS A 22 3.44 -24.49 -11.73
CA LYS A 22 2.25 -24.96 -11.00
C LYS A 22 2.43 -25.04 -9.49
N ALA A 23 2.36 -23.87 -8.87
CA ALA A 23 1.58 -23.68 -7.65
C ALA A 23 1.10 -22.22 -7.62
N ALA A 24 0.28 -21.86 -8.61
CA ALA A 24 -0.64 -20.74 -8.45
C ALA A 24 -1.63 -21.16 -7.36
N GLY A 25 -1.24 -20.96 -6.11
CA GLY A 25 -2.16 -21.05 -4.98
C GLY A 25 -3.32 -20.12 -5.26
N ASP A 26 -4.53 -20.68 -5.17
CA ASP A 26 -5.79 -19.97 -5.33
C ASP A 26 -5.69 -18.61 -4.62
N PRO A 27 -5.96 -17.49 -5.29
CA PRO A 27 -5.92 -16.20 -4.62
C PRO A 27 -6.89 -16.27 -3.44
N ALA A 28 -6.38 -16.09 -2.22
CA ALA A 28 -7.14 -16.15 -0.98
C ALA A 28 -8.57 -15.61 -1.19
N GLU A 29 -9.54 -16.51 -0.97
CA GLU A 29 -10.93 -16.39 -1.41
C GLU A 29 -11.49 -14.99 -1.13
N LEU A 30 -11.69 -14.21 -2.19
CA LEU A 30 -12.37 -12.92 -2.11
C LEU A 30 -13.83 -13.17 -1.74
N ARG A 31 -14.25 -12.69 -0.57
CA ARG A 31 -15.64 -12.84 -0.12
C ARG A 31 -16.36 -11.53 -0.29
N ARG A 32 -17.33 -11.52 -1.20
CA ARG A 32 -18.31 -10.44 -1.31
C ARG A 32 -19.40 -10.68 -0.27
N LEU A 33 -19.62 -9.71 0.60
CA LEU A 33 -20.58 -9.77 1.70
C LEU A 33 -21.48 -8.54 1.63
N SER A 34 -22.72 -8.70 2.06
CA SER A 34 -23.69 -7.60 2.16
C SER A 34 -24.51 -7.78 3.43
N GLY A 35 -24.73 -6.71 4.17
CA GLY A 35 -25.51 -6.77 5.40
C GLY A 35 -25.48 -5.48 6.21
N ALA A 36 -26.03 -5.54 7.42
CA ALA A 36 -25.94 -4.46 8.38
C ALA A 36 -24.70 -4.64 9.26
N VAL A 37 -24.01 -3.54 9.55
CA VAL A 37 -22.91 -3.48 10.50
C VAL A 37 -23.45 -3.73 11.91
N CYS A 38 -22.88 -4.72 12.61
CA CYS A 38 -23.23 -5.03 13.99
C CYS A 38 -21.98 -5.15 14.87
N GLY A 39 -22.09 -4.78 16.14
CA GLY A 39 -21.00 -4.91 17.12
C GLY A 39 -19.79 -4.06 16.76
N LEU A 40 -20.01 -2.86 16.23
CA LEU A 40 -18.96 -1.95 15.81
C LEU A 40 -18.11 -1.50 16.99
N ASN A 41 -16.82 -1.76 16.90
CA ASN A 41 -15.81 -1.25 17.83
C ASN A 41 -14.72 -0.54 17.05
N ARG A 42 -14.46 0.73 17.39
CA ARG A 42 -13.37 1.52 16.81
C ARG A 42 -12.21 1.56 17.79
N THR A 43 -11.05 1.10 17.33
CA THR A 43 -9.79 1.17 18.08
C THR A 43 -8.72 1.87 17.25
N ILE A 44 -7.69 2.38 17.91
CA ILE A 44 -6.51 2.92 17.24
C ILE A 44 -5.40 1.90 17.34
N GLN A 45 -4.91 1.42 16.20
CA GLN A 45 -3.78 0.50 16.15
C GLN A 45 -2.56 1.19 15.59
N VAL A 46 -1.43 0.91 16.25
CA VAL A 46 -0.13 1.41 15.86
C VAL A 46 0.64 0.28 15.22
N VAL A 47 0.92 0.41 13.92
CA VAL A 47 1.77 -0.53 13.21
C VAL A 47 3.20 0.02 13.19
N ARG A 48 4.15 -0.77 13.70
CA ARG A 48 5.59 -0.46 13.67
C ARG A 48 6.29 -1.45 12.76
N ARG A 49 7.14 -0.97 11.84
CA ARG A 49 7.99 -1.82 11.00
C ARG A 49 9.45 -1.43 11.20
N GLY A 50 10.31 -2.40 11.52
CA GLY A 50 11.77 -2.20 11.65
C GLY A 50 12.30 -2.08 13.09
N GLY A 51 11.62 -2.66 14.08
CA GLY A 51 12.05 -2.58 15.48
C GLY A 51 11.71 -1.24 16.16
N ASN A 52 12.39 -0.89 17.25
CA ASN A 52 12.05 0.25 18.11
C ASN A 52 12.21 1.63 17.46
N GLN A 53 12.93 1.76 16.35
CA GLN A 53 13.13 3.01 15.59
C GLN A 53 12.36 3.04 14.26
N GLY A 54 11.46 2.08 14.05
CA GLY A 54 10.64 1.99 12.85
C GLY A 54 9.65 3.14 12.71
N VAL A 55 9.25 3.45 11.46
CA VAL A 55 8.17 4.40 11.19
C VAL A 55 6.90 3.91 11.87
N ARG A 56 6.35 4.76 12.74
CA ARG A 56 5.10 4.53 13.46
C ARG A 56 3.94 5.03 12.61
N ILE A 57 3.01 4.15 12.27
CA ILE A 57 1.80 4.55 11.54
C ILE A 57 0.58 4.12 12.31
N GLU A 58 -0.36 5.05 12.43
CA GLU A 58 -1.58 4.86 13.18
C GLU A 58 -2.75 4.68 12.23
N PHE A 59 -3.53 3.64 12.49
CA PHE A 59 -4.75 3.33 11.78
C PHE A 59 -5.91 3.32 12.76
N ALA A 60 -7.02 3.95 12.36
CA ALA A 60 -8.31 3.66 12.96
C ALA A 60 -8.77 2.31 12.40
N VAL A 61 -9.04 1.37 13.30
CA VAL A 61 -9.49 0.02 12.97
C VAL A 61 -10.92 -0.13 13.46
N TYR A 62 -11.83 -0.22 12.50
CA TYR A 62 -13.23 -0.54 12.73
C TYR A 62 -13.39 -2.06 12.68
N ARG A 63 -13.67 -2.65 13.83
CA ARG A 63 -14.03 -4.07 13.94
C ARG A 63 -15.53 -4.20 14.05
N PHE A 64 -16.12 -5.04 13.23
CA PHE A 64 -17.56 -5.23 13.21
C PHE A 64 -17.92 -6.59 12.63
N GLN A 65 -19.20 -6.93 12.69
CA GLN A 65 -19.74 -8.16 12.15
C GLN A 65 -20.67 -7.86 10.97
N VAL A 66 -20.51 -8.66 9.91
CA VAL A 66 -21.46 -8.79 8.79
C VAL A 66 -21.61 -10.28 8.51
N ASP A 67 -22.85 -10.77 8.44
CA ASP A 67 -23.16 -12.18 8.18
C ASP A 67 -22.37 -13.15 9.10
N ARG A 68 -22.33 -12.84 10.40
CA ARG A 68 -21.60 -13.57 11.46
C ARG A 68 -20.07 -13.58 11.34
N LEU A 69 -19.50 -12.95 10.31
CA LEU A 69 -18.04 -12.81 10.14
C LEU A 69 -17.55 -11.54 10.82
N ARG A 70 -16.52 -11.65 11.65
CA ARG A 70 -15.82 -10.53 12.28
C ARG A 70 -14.79 -9.97 11.31
N LEU A 71 -14.95 -8.71 10.93
CA LEU A 71 -14.16 -8.06 9.90
C LEU A 71 -13.45 -6.83 10.48
N ALA A 72 -12.25 -6.57 9.98
CA ALA A 72 -11.49 -5.36 10.28
C ALA A 72 -11.39 -4.45 9.05
N PHE A 73 -11.84 -3.21 9.20
CA PHE A 73 -11.68 -2.15 8.21
C PHE A 73 -10.68 -1.11 8.72
N TYR A 74 -9.62 -0.91 7.95
CA TYR A 74 -8.51 -0.04 8.32
C TYR A 74 -8.55 1.26 7.57
N VAL A 75 -8.44 2.34 8.33
CA VAL A 75 -8.44 3.70 7.80
C VAL A 75 -7.22 4.43 8.35
N PRO A 76 -6.44 5.13 7.52
CA PRO A 76 -5.40 6.02 8.01
C PRO A 76 -5.98 7.02 9.02
N ARG A 77 -5.33 7.17 10.18
CA ARG A 77 -5.84 8.00 11.28
C ARG A 77 -6.16 9.44 10.84
N TRP A 78 -5.29 10.04 10.03
CA TRP A 78 -5.47 11.42 9.57
C TRP A 78 -6.77 11.64 8.80
N LEU A 79 -7.23 10.63 8.04
CA LEU A 79 -8.47 10.75 7.28
C LEU A 79 -9.69 10.62 8.21
N ASP A 80 -9.64 9.66 9.13
CA ASP A 80 -10.70 9.44 10.11
C ASP A 80 -10.92 10.65 11.02
N ASP A 81 -9.83 11.28 11.49
CA ASP A 81 -9.90 12.50 12.30
C ASP A 81 -10.54 13.67 11.51
N SER A 82 -10.35 13.73 10.20
CA SER A 82 -10.88 14.81 9.34
C SER A 82 -12.33 14.60 8.87
N ALA A 83 -12.73 13.36 8.61
CA ALA A 83 -14.01 13.02 7.99
C ALA A 83 -15.09 12.61 9.00
N GLY A 84 -14.72 12.42 10.27
CA GLY A 84 -15.57 11.82 11.29
C GLY A 84 -15.74 10.31 11.08
N PRO A 85 -16.57 9.64 11.91
CA PRO A 85 -16.72 8.19 11.86
C PRO A 85 -17.24 7.73 10.48
N LEU A 86 -16.43 6.94 9.77
CA LEU A 86 -16.74 6.48 8.41
C LEU A 86 -17.79 5.35 8.37
N LEU A 87 -17.99 4.69 9.50
CA LEU A 87 -18.92 3.58 9.69
C LEU A 87 -19.68 3.79 11.01
N SER A 88 -20.98 3.46 11.00
CA SER A 88 -21.84 3.47 12.17
C SER A 88 -22.54 2.13 12.37
N GLU A 89 -22.99 1.88 13.60
CA GLU A 89 -23.81 0.71 13.91
C GLU A 89 -25.09 0.73 13.05
N ARG A 90 -25.47 -0.43 12.51
CA ARG A 90 -26.61 -0.64 11.61
C ARG A 90 -26.48 -0.05 10.20
N ASP A 91 -25.32 0.50 9.83
CA ASP A 91 -25.07 0.91 8.45
C ASP A 91 -25.24 -0.30 7.51
N ARG A 92 -25.94 -0.10 6.41
CA ARG A 92 -26.06 -1.11 5.35
C ARG A 92 -24.85 -1.01 4.44
N VAL A 93 -24.08 -2.08 4.38
CA VAL A 93 -22.83 -2.12 3.65
C VAL A 93 -22.80 -3.29 2.68
N GLU A 94 -22.14 -3.05 1.56
CA GLU A 94 -21.65 -4.09 0.68
C GLU A 94 -20.13 -4.02 0.68
N LEU A 95 -19.46 -5.15 0.82
CA LEU A 95 -18.01 -5.16 0.98
C LEU A 95 -17.37 -6.38 0.34
N ILE A 96 -16.08 -6.25 0.08
CA ILE A 96 -15.19 -7.36 -0.25
C ILE A 96 -14.20 -7.50 0.88
N ALA A 97 -14.14 -8.70 1.46
CA ALA A 97 -13.19 -9.06 2.49
C ALA A 97 -12.27 -10.19 2.01
N GLN A 98 -11.07 -10.21 2.57
CA GLN A 98 -10.10 -11.27 2.40
C GLN A 98 -9.85 -11.92 3.75
N ARG A 99 -9.93 -13.24 3.79
CA ARG A 99 -9.64 -14.01 5.00
C ARG A 99 -8.16 -13.88 5.35
N TYR A 100 -7.84 -13.77 6.65
CA TYR A 100 -6.45 -13.93 7.09
C TYR A 100 -5.99 -15.38 6.90
N THR A 101 -4.81 -15.58 6.34
CA THR A 101 -4.23 -16.91 6.10
C THR A 101 -3.36 -17.41 7.27
N GLY A 102 -3.09 -16.53 8.24
CA GLY A 102 -2.41 -16.85 9.49
C GLY A 102 -3.13 -16.30 10.72
N ARG A 103 -2.77 -16.82 11.90
CA ARG A 103 -3.26 -16.29 13.18
C ARG A 103 -2.70 -14.89 13.37
N ARG A 104 -3.56 -13.87 13.33
CA ARG A 104 -3.18 -12.53 13.77
C ARG A 104 -2.79 -12.61 15.26
N PRO A 105 -1.63 -12.08 15.66
CA PRO A 105 -1.33 -11.90 17.07
C PRO A 105 -2.13 -10.70 17.57
N ASP A 106 -3.44 -10.87 17.78
CA ASP A 106 -4.17 -9.93 18.63
C ASP A 106 -3.93 -10.34 20.09
N ALA A 107 -3.59 -9.35 20.92
CA ALA A 107 -3.31 -9.51 22.34
C ALA A 107 -4.52 -10.04 23.14
N ASP A 108 -5.72 -9.99 22.55
CA ASP A 108 -7.00 -10.27 23.22
C ASP A 108 -7.63 -11.62 22.82
N GLY A 109 -6.93 -12.45 22.03
CA GLY A 109 -7.37 -13.82 21.69
C GLY A 109 -8.59 -13.95 20.76
N ILE A 110 -9.27 -12.84 20.46
CA ILE A 110 -10.36 -12.77 19.48
C ILE A 110 -9.76 -12.37 18.13
N GLY A 111 -9.44 -13.35 17.29
CA GLY A 111 -8.98 -13.09 15.93
C GLY A 111 -10.13 -12.57 15.06
N ASP A 112 -9.85 -11.55 14.25
CA ASP A 112 -10.73 -11.14 13.15
C ASP A 112 -10.74 -12.24 12.07
N ASP A 113 -11.90 -12.52 11.46
CA ASP A 113 -12.05 -13.54 10.40
C ASP A 113 -11.47 -13.06 9.07
N GLY A 114 -11.41 -11.75 8.84
CA GLY A 114 -10.84 -11.17 7.62
C GLY A 114 -10.64 -9.66 7.68
N VAL A 115 -9.95 -9.15 6.66
CA VAL A 115 -9.73 -7.73 6.42
C VAL A 115 -10.59 -7.24 5.26
N VAL A 116 -11.24 -6.10 5.43
CA VAL A 116 -12.03 -5.45 4.39
C VAL A 116 -11.09 -4.80 3.37
N LEU A 117 -11.24 -5.15 2.10
CA LEU A 117 -10.50 -4.58 0.97
C LEU A 117 -11.23 -3.40 0.36
N ALA A 118 -12.55 -3.48 0.26
CA ALA A 118 -13.41 -2.44 -0.30
C ALA A 118 -14.78 -2.47 0.36
N LEU A 119 -15.41 -1.32 0.49
CA LEU A 119 -16.68 -1.14 1.18
C LEU A 119 -17.51 -0.05 0.50
N ASP A 120 -18.74 -0.36 0.12
CA ASP A 120 -19.78 0.57 -0.29
C ASP A 120 -20.77 0.70 0.86
N ASN A 121 -20.74 1.84 1.55
CA ASN A 121 -21.70 2.18 2.59
C ASN A 121 -22.94 2.77 1.92
N ARG A 122 -23.97 1.92 1.78
CA ARG A 122 -25.23 2.25 1.12
C ARG A 122 -26.04 3.28 1.89
N GLN A 123 -25.80 3.43 3.19
CA GLN A 123 -26.52 4.37 4.04
C GLN A 123 -26.12 5.82 3.79
N ASN A 124 -24.83 6.07 3.56
CA ASN A 124 -24.29 7.41 3.32
C ASN A 124 -23.74 7.62 1.89
N ALA A 125 -23.93 6.64 1.01
CA ALA A 125 -23.48 6.61 -0.38
C ALA A 125 -21.96 6.82 -0.54
N ARG A 126 -21.16 6.43 0.46
CA ARG A 126 -19.70 6.55 0.42
C ARG A 126 -19.06 5.21 0.06
N ARG A 127 -18.09 5.27 -0.84
CA ARG A 127 -17.35 4.12 -1.36
C ARG A 127 -15.90 4.22 -0.94
N TYR A 128 -15.35 3.15 -0.40
CA TYR A 128 -14.01 3.09 0.14
C TYR A 128 -13.25 1.89 -0.43
N VAL A 129 -11.97 2.08 -0.70
CA VAL A 129 -11.05 0.98 -1.03
C VAL A 129 -9.79 1.11 -0.19
N CYS A 130 -9.46 0.07 0.55
CA CYS A 130 -8.27 0.00 1.39
C CYS A 130 -7.04 -0.40 0.56
N HIS A 131 -6.04 0.48 0.53
CA HIS A 131 -4.75 0.26 -0.12
C HIS A 131 -3.60 0.41 0.87
N SER A 132 -3.61 1.47 1.68
CA SER A 132 -2.48 1.91 2.50
C SER A 132 -2.07 0.90 3.57
N ILE A 133 -3.03 0.21 4.18
CA ILE A 133 -2.74 -0.78 5.23
C ILE A 133 -1.93 -1.97 4.68
N PHE A 134 -2.12 -2.32 3.40
CA PHE A 134 -1.45 -3.44 2.74
C PHE A 134 0.03 -3.19 2.44
N ARG A 135 0.50 -1.95 2.60
CA ARG A 135 1.93 -1.66 2.68
C ARG A 135 2.57 -2.22 3.95
N TRP A 136 1.77 -2.45 4.99
CA TRP A 136 2.23 -2.70 6.36
C TRP A 136 1.77 -4.05 6.92
N LEU A 137 0.68 -4.62 6.41
CA LEU A 137 0.22 -5.97 6.75
C LEU A 137 0.99 -7.02 5.94
N ALA A 138 1.77 -7.86 6.62
CA ALA A 138 2.38 -9.06 6.06
C ALA A 138 1.52 -10.33 6.24
N LEU A 139 0.28 -10.18 6.73
CA LEU A 139 -0.59 -11.28 7.19
C LEU A 139 -1.52 -11.85 6.10
N VAL A 140 -1.30 -11.47 4.84
CA VAL A 140 -2.22 -11.75 3.74
C VAL A 140 -1.42 -12.32 2.56
N ASP A 141 -1.85 -13.47 2.02
CA ASP A 141 -1.16 -14.19 0.92
C ASP A 141 -0.90 -13.31 -0.32
N ILE A 142 -1.88 -12.47 -0.65
CA ILE A 142 -1.75 -11.47 -1.69
C ILE A 142 -2.49 -10.20 -1.28
N ALA A 143 -1.79 -9.07 -1.31
CA ALA A 143 -2.35 -7.80 -0.89
C ALA A 143 -2.54 -6.87 -2.09
N PRO A 144 -3.57 -5.99 -2.07
CA PRO A 144 -3.71 -4.90 -3.03
C PRO A 144 -2.45 -4.04 -3.13
N VAL A 145 -2.36 -3.25 -4.21
CA VAL A 145 -1.30 -2.25 -4.32
C VAL A 145 -1.38 -1.26 -3.16
N GLY A 146 -0.24 -1.00 -2.51
CA GLY A 146 -0.19 -0.11 -1.35
C GLY A 146 -0.43 1.36 -1.69
N TYR A 147 -0.19 1.75 -2.95
CA TYR A 147 -0.51 3.05 -3.49
C TYR A 147 -1.18 2.90 -4.85
N THR A 148 -2.30 3.60 -5.03
CA THR A 148 -2.98 3.68 -6.31
C THR A 148 -2.25 4.62 -7.26
N PRO A 149 -2.51 4.53 -8.58
CA PRO A 149 -2.01 5.50 -9.56
C PRO A 149 -2.38 6.95 -9.21
N ARG A 150 -3.53 7.18 -8.58
CA ARG A 150 -3.97 8.51 -8.14
C ARG A 150 -3.14 9.01 -6.96
N MET A 151 -2.96 8.20 -5.92
CA MET A 151 -2.11 8.56 -4.78
C MET A 151 -0.65 8.83 -5.20
N LEU A 152 -0.13 8.04 -6.15
CA LEU A 152 1.22 8.23 -6.69
C LEU A 152 1.35 9.55 -7.46
N ARG A 153 0.33 9.94 -8.21
CA ARG A 153 0.31 11.22 -8.91
C ARG A 153 0.34 12.40 -7.93
N GLU A 154 -0.43 12.33 -6.84
CA GLU A 154 -0.43 13.35 -5.79
C GLU A 154 0.94 13.45 -5.10
N ALA A 155 1.55 12.31 -4.78
CA ALA A 155 2.90 12.26 -4.23
C ALA A 155 3.95 12.83 -5.21
N LEU A 156 3.84 12.56 -6.51
CA LEU A 156 4.73 13.11 -7.54
C LEU A 156 4.65 14.65 -7.57
N TYR A 157 3.44 15.22 -7.52
CA TYR A 157 3.28 16.67 -7.48
C TYR A 157 3.95 17.30 -6.26
N TRP A 158 3.82 16.67 -5.09
CA TRP A 158 4.48 17.15 -3.88
C TRP A 158 6.00 17.04 -3.97
N THR A 159 6.55 15.92 -4.44
CA THR A 159 8.00 15.77 -4.55
C THR A 159 8.60 16.75 -5.55
N VAL A 160 7.99 16.90 -6.74
CA VAL A 160 8.46 17.87 -7.73
C VAL A 160 8.32 19.30 -7.21
N GLY A 161 7.22 19.62 -6.53
CA GLY A 161 7.02 20.93 -5.90
C GLY A 161 8.09 21.24 -4.85
N MET A 162 8.43 20.26 -4.00
CA MET A 162 9.51 20.39 -3.00
C MET A 162 10.88 20.54 -3.66
N SER A 163 11.17 19.79 -4.73
CA SER A 163 12.40 19.92 -5.51
C SER A 163 12.55 21.33 -6.09
N VAL A 164 11.47 21.88 -6.67
CA VAL A 164 11.44 23.26 -7.18
C VAL A 164 11.60 24.28 -6.06
N ALA A 165 10.91 24.11 -4.93
CA ALA A 165 11.03 25.01 -3.79
C ALA A 165 12.46 25.02 -3.21
N ALA A 166 13.09 23.84 -3.09
CA ALA A 166 14.47 23.72 -2.64
C ALA A 166 15.44 24.45 -3.57
N LEU A 167 15.24 24.36 -4.89
CA LEU A 167 16.02 25.10 -5.88
C LEU A 167 15.84 26.63 -5.73
N LEU A 168 14.61 27.10 -5.56
CA LEU A 168 14.34 28.54 -5.39
C LEU A 168 14.97 29.08 -4.11
N VAL A 169 14.91 28.32 -3.01
CA VAL A 169 15.56 28.69 -1.75
C VAL A 169 17.08 28.71 -1.92
N GLY A 170 17.67 27.70 -2.57
CA GLY A 170 19.10 27.67 -2.86
C GLY A 170 19.54 28.88 -3.70
N ALA A 171 18.81 29.19 -4.77
CA ALA A 171 19.06 30.36 -5.62
C ALA A 171 18.92 31.68 -4.85
N ALA A 172 17.93 31.80 -3.96
CA ALA A 172 17.73 33.00 -3.15
C ALA A 172 18.88 33.22 -2.14
N ILE A 173 19.35 32.16 -1.48
CA ILE A 173 20.51 32.21 -0.58
C ILE A 173 21.75 32.65 -1.34
N ILE A 174 21.99 32.08 -2.52
CA ILE A 174 23.13 32.45 -3.38
C ILE A 174 23.01 33.90 -3.86
N GLY A 175 21.82 34.32 -4.28
CA GLY A 175 21.57 35.70 -4.70
C GLY A 175 21.79 36.72 -3.57
N LEU A 176 21.40 36.37 -2.35
CA LEU A 176 21.63 37.18 -1.16
C LEU A 176 23.14 37.28 -0.83
N ASP A 177 23.87 36.16 -0.88
CA ASP A 177 25.33 36.16 -0.68
C ASP A 177 26.04 37.03 -1.74
N ALA A 178 25.68 36.89 -3.01
CA ALA A 178 26.25 37.70 -4.09
C ALA A 178 25.92 39.20 -3.96
N ALA A 179 24.77 39.55 -3.40
CA ALA A 179 24.41 40.95 -3.15
C ALA A 179 25.18 41.56 -1.95
N LEU A 180 25.57 40.72 -0.98
CA LEU A 180 26.28 41.14 0.23
C LEU A 180 27.81 41.08 0.08
N SER A 181 28.32 40.21 -0.81
CA SER A 181 29.74 39.99 -1.04
C SER A 181 30.22 40.70 -2.31
N SER A 182 31.28 41.50 -2.24
CA SER A 182 31.85 42.24 -3.40
C SER A 182 32.65 41.37 -4.39
N GLY A 183 32.54 40.04 -4.29
CA GLY A 183 33.28 39.07 -5.10
C GLY A 183 32.48 38.59 -6.30
N GLN A 184 33.17 38.16 -7.37
CA GLN A 184 32.48 37.57 -8.52
C GLN A 184 31.79 36.25 -8.14
N PRO A 185 30.56 36.00 -8.62
CA PRO A 185 29.81 34.80 -8.29
C PRO A 185 30.46 33.57 -8.92
N SER A 186 31.08 32.71 -8.10
CA SER A 186 31.69 31.44 -8.51
C SER A 186 30.72 30.26 -8.46
N TRP A 187 29.42 30.50 -8.30
CA TRP A 187 28.39 29.49 -7.98
C TRP A 187 27.54 28.89 -9.13
N PRO A 188 27.68 29.23 -10.43
CA PRO A 188 26.87 28.61 -11.49
C PRO A 188 26.96 27.08 -11.56
N TRP A 189 28.15 26.53 -11.26
CA TRP A 189 28.36 25.08 -11.21
C TRP A 189 27.58 24.40 -10.08
N LEU A 190 27.33 25.11 -8.96
CA LEU A 190 26.60 24.56 -7.81
C LEU A 190 25.10 24.44 -8.12
N LEU A 191 24.56 25.36 -8.92
CA LEU A 191 23.18 25.30 -9.42
C LEU A 191 23.01 24.21 -10.48
N ASP A 192 23.95 24.10 -11.43
CA ASP A 192 23.92 23.04 -12.46
C ASP A 192 24.08 21.64 -11.84
N GLU A 193 25.08 21.46 -10.98
CA GLU A 193 25.33 20.17 -10.31
C GLU A 193 24.22 19.84 -9.30
N GLY A 194 23.70 20.83 -8.58
CA GLY A 194 22.55 20.68 -7.69
C GLY A 194 21.29 20.23 -8.42
N LEU A 195 21.00 20.83 -9.59
CA LEU A 195 19.87 20.43 -10.44
C LEU A 195 20.02 18.99 -10.91
N ARG A 196 21.24 18.59 -11.33
CA ARG A 196 21.51 17.21 -11.76
C ARG A 196 21.31 16.21 -10.64
N VAL A 197 21.77 16.52 -9.42
CA VAL A 197 21.59 15.64 -8.25
C VAL A 197 20.12 15.51 -7.90
N ILE A 198 19.36 16.62 -7.85
CA ILE A 198 17.92 16.59 -7.56
C ILE A 198 17.17 15.80 -8.63
N ALA A 199 17.46 16.06 -9.92
CA ALA A 199 16.87 15.33 -11.02
C ALA A 199 17.21 13.84 -10.98
N LEU A 200 18.44 13.48 -10.61
CA LEU A 200 18.86 12.10 -10.44
C LEU A 200 18.11 11.41 -9.31
N VAL A 201 17.98 12.06 -8.14
CA VAL A 201 17.23 11.53 -6.99
C VAL A 201 15.77 11.32 -7.36
N ASP A 202 15.13 12.31 -7.99
CA ASP A 202 13.75 12.20 -8.45
C ASP A 202 13.58 11.10 -9.50
N ALA A 203 14.53 10.97 -10.44
CA ALA A 203 14.50 9.91 -11.45
C ALA A 203 14.62 8.51 -10.82
N VAL A 204 15.53 8.33 -9.86
CA VAL A 204 15.71 7.05 -9.15
C VAL A 204 14.44 6.62 -8.43
N ILE A 205 13.68 7.58 -7.88
CA ILE A 205 12.42 7.30 -7.19
C ILE A 205 11.28 7.05 -8.18
N TRP A 206 11.12 7.92 -9.17
CA TRP A 206 9.90 7.98 -9.98
C TRP A 206 9.95 7.20 -11.29
N VAL A 207 11.12 7.00 -11.90
CA VAL A 207 11.24 6.21 -13.13
C VAL A 207 10.73 4.78 -12.91
N PRO A 208 11.12 4.04 -11.86
CA PRO A 208 10.58 2.70 -11.62
C PRO A 208 9.05 2.69 -11.44
N VAL A 209 8.51 3.69 -10.75
CA VAL A 209 7.06 3.85 -10.55
C VAL A 209 6.36 4.11 -11.88
N ALA A 210 6.89 5.01 -12.71
CA ALA A 210 6.33 5.34 -14.02
C ALA A 210 6.36 4.12 -14.96
N VAL A 211 7.43 3.34 -14.94
CA VAL A 211 7.54 2.09 -15.71
C VAL A 211 6.47 1.09 -15.28
N LEU A 212 6.28 0.87 -13.97
CA LEU A 212 5.24 -0.03 -13.45
C LEU A 212 3.82 0.44 -13.82
N GLN A 213 3.57 1.74 -13.82
CA GLN A 213 2.30 2.34 -14.21
C GLN A 213 2.05 2.21 -15.72
N LEU A 214 3.05 2.49 -16.54
CA LEU A 214 2.97 2.32 -17.99
C LEU A 214 2.70 0.87 -18.34
N ARG A 215 3.45 -0.05 -17.74
CA ARG A 215 3.28 -1.49 -17.93
C ARG A 215 1.86 -1.96 -17.58
N TRP A 216 1.28 -1.43 -16.50
CA TRP A 216 -0.10 -1.71 -16.11
C TRP A 216 -1.10 -1.20 -17.17
N ARG A 217 -0.94 0.05 -17.62
CA ARG A 217 -1.78 0.66 -18.65
C ARG A 217 -1.71 -0.06 -20.00
N LEU A 218 -0.55 -0.64 -20.32
CA LEU A 218 -0.33 -1.47 -21.52
C LEU A 218 -0.91 -2.89 -21.39
N GLY A 219 -1.63 -3.21 -20.30
CA GLY A 219 -2.27 -4.50 -20.13
C GLY A 219 -1.36 -5.59 -19.57
N TRP A 220 -0.20 -5.24 -19.01
CA TRP A 220 0.73 -6.17 -18.35
C TRP A 220 0.79 -5.94 -16.84
N PRO A 221 -0.33 -6.04 -16.10
CA PRO A 221 -0.33 -5.85 -14.65
C PRO A 221 0.48 -6.94 -13.95
N THR A 222 1.14 -6.54 -12.87
CA THR A 222 1.71 -7.43 -11.85
C THR A 222 0.60 -8.19 -11.11
N ARG A 223 0.96 -9.23 -10.34
CA ARG A 223 -0.02 -10.02 -9.57
C ARG A 223 -0.87 -9.15 -8.63
N ARG A 224 -0.25 -8.19 -7.93
CA ARG A 224 -0.95 -7.26 -7.00
C ARG A 224 -1.86 -6.28 -7.74
N GLN A 225 -1.44 -5.79 -8.91
CA GLN A 225 -2.26 -4.92 -9.75
C GLN A 225 -3.50 -5.64 -10.27
N ARG A 226 -3.36 -6.89 -10.75
CA ARG A 226 -4.51 -7.73 -11.15
C ARG A 226 -5.48 -7.96 -10.00
N TYR A 227 -4.95 -8.29 -8.83
CA TYR A 227 -5.77 -8.50 -7.63
C TYR A 227 -6.54 -7.24 -7.24
N THR A 228 -5.89 -6.08 -7.36
CA THR A 228 -6.53 -4.79 -7.13
C THR A 228 -7.65 -4.55 -8.15
N ASP A 229 -7.39 -4.73 -9.44
CA ASP A 229 -8.42 -4.56 -10.48
C ASP A 229 -9.62 -5.51 -10.28
N GLN A 230 -9.39 -6.73 -9.79
CA GLN A 230 -10.45 -7.68 -9.44
C GLN A 230 -11.36 -7.13 -8.32
N VAL A 231 -10.79 -6.52 -7.28
CA VAL A 231 -11.56 -5.90 -6.19
C VAL A 231 -12.40 -4.74 -6.71
N TYR A 232 -11.82 -3.85 -7.52
CA TYR A 232 -12.54 -2.73 -8.12
C TYR A 232 -13.68 -3.20 -9.01
N ALA A 233 -13.42 -4.19 -9.88
CA ALA A 233 -14.42 -4.73 -10.78
C ALA A 233 -15.56 -5.41 -10.01
N ALA A 234 -15.25 -6.20 -8.99
CA ALA A 234 -16.24 -6.92 -8.19
C ALA A 234 -17.17 -5.99 -7.39
N MET A 235 -16.67 -4.82 -6.95
CA MET A 235 -17.49 -3.77 -6.32
C MET A 235 -18.21 -2.85 -7.33
N GLY A 236 -17.90 -2.94 -8.62
CA GLY A 236 -18.40 -1.99 -9.62
C GLY A 236 -17.78 -0.59 -9.51
N PHE A 237 -16.57 -0.48 -8.96
CA PHE A 237 -15.84 0.80 -8.80
C PHE A 237 -15.02 1.21 -10.03
N GLY A 238 -15.15 0.48 -11.14
CA GLY A 238 -14.37 0.72 -12.36
C GLY A 238 -13.04 -0.05 -12.32
N SER A 239 -11.94 0.64 -12.59
CA SER A 239 -10.58 0.08 -12.44
C SER A 239 -9.73 0.94 -11.51
N ALA A 240 -8.66 0.39 -10.95
CA ALA A 240 -7.77 1.17 -10.10
C ALA A 240 -7.03 2.28 -10.87
N LEU A 241 -6.91 2.15 -12.21
CA LEU A 241 -6.36 3.19 -13.08
C LEU A 241 -7.36 4.34 -13.34
N ARG A 242 -8.65 4.04 -13.33
CA ARG A 242 -9.75 4.97 -13.58
C ARG A 242 -10.94 4.62 -12.68
N PRO A 243 -10.87 4.95 -11.38
CA PRO A 243 -11.96 4.68 -10.46
C PRO A 243 -13.17 5.55 -10.79
N VAL A 244 -14.37 5.07 -10.49
CA VAL A 244 -15.58 5.88 -10.57
C VAL A 244 -15.53 7.05 -9.59
N ALA A 245 -16.24 8.14 -9.91
CA ALA A 245 -16.30 9.31 -9.05
C ALA A 245 -16.82 8.95 -7.65
N GLY A 246 -16.24 9.58 -6.62
CA GLY A 246 -16.65 9.41 -5.23
C GLY A 246 -16.03 8.21 -4.50
N VAL A 247 -15.21 7.39 -5.16
CA VAL A 247 -14.41 6.37 -4.47
C VAL A 247 -13.28 7.03 -3.69
N VAL A 248 -13.23 6.76 -2.40
CA VAL A 248 -12.18 7.21 -1.48
C VAL A 248 -11.15 6.09 -1.34
N GLU A 249 -9.94 6.34 -1.82
CA GLU A 249 -8.81 5.41 -1.72
C GLU A 249 -8.09 5.66 -0.38
N LEU A 250 -8.06 4.64 0.47
CA LEU A 250 -7.56 4.68 1.85
C LEU A 250 -6.15 4.14 1.97
#